data_AF-A0A9E2E8E4-F1
#
_entry.id   AF-A0A9E2E8E4-F1
#
_cell.length_a   1.000
_cell.length_b   1.000
_cell.length_c   1.000
_cell.angle_alpha   90.00
_cell.angle_beta   90.00
_cell.angle_gamma   90.00
#
_symmetry.space_group_name_H-M   'P 1'
#
loop_
_entity.id
_entity.type
_entity.pdbx_description
1 polymer ?
#
loop_
_entity_poly.entity_id
_entity_poly.type
_entity_poly.pdbx_seq_one_letter_code
_entity_poly.pdbx_strand_id
1 'polypeptide(L)' 'MQIKKTHTILLVILALILSACTPSSPPESALVGSVAPDFELDNALGGKTSLSEYSGTPVLLFFHMAVG' A
#
# COMPACT_ATOMS: atom_id res chain seq x y z
N MET A 1 -42.46 24.24 -12.47
CA MET A 1 -41.12 24.70 -12.00
C MET A 1 -40.47 23.80 -10.92
N GLN A 2 -41.15 22.74 -10.42
CA GLN A 2 -40.60 21.87 -9.36
C GLN A 2 -39.75 20.69 -9.88
N ILE A 3 -40.11 20.09 -11.02
CA ILE A 3 -39.43 18.92 -11.61
C ILE A 3 -37.94 19.21 -11.94
N LYS A 4 -37.64 20.42 -12.41
CA LYS A 4 -36.26 20.84 -12.69
C LYS A 4 -35.40 20.88 -11.41
N LYS A 5 -35.98 21.31 -10.27
CA LYS A 5 -35.28 21.39 -8.99
C LYS A 5 -34.96 20.01 -8.43
N THR A 6 -35.88 19.06 -8.55
CA THR A 6 -35.69 17.67 -8.10
C THR A 6 -34.57 16.98 -8.89
N HIS A 7 -34.49 17.21 -10.21
CA HIS A 7 -33.40 16.69 -11.03
C HIS A 7 -32.04 17.31 -10.68
N THR A 8 -31.99 18.62 -10.39
CA THR A 8 -30.75 19.26 -9.93
C THR A 8 -30.27 18.67 -8.60
N ILE A 9 -31.18 18.44 -7.64
CA ILE A 9 -30.84 17.82 -6.34
C ILE A 9 -30.31 16.39 -6.54
N LEU A 10 -30.97 15.60 -7.38
CA LEU A 10 -30.53 14.23 -7.68
C LEU A 10 -29.13 14.20 -8.30
N LEU A 11 -28.85 15.13 -9.21
CA LEU A 11 -27.56 15.20 -9.90
C LEU A 11 -26.42 15.61 -8.96
N VAL A 12 -26.69 16.52 -8.01
CA VAL A 12 -25.73 16.91 -6.96
C VAL A 12 -25.44 15.76 -6.00
N ILE A 13 -26.47 15.03 -5.56
CA ILE A 13 -26.30 13.86 -4.69
C ILE A 13 -25.47 12.78 -5.41
N LEU A 14 -25.78 12.53 -6.69
CA LEU A 14 -25.03 11.58 -7.49
C LEU A 14 -23.55 11.97 -7.62
N ALA A 15 -23.26 13.24 -7.91
CA ALA A 15 -21.88 13.73 -8.00
C ALA A 15 -21.10 13.60 -6.68
N LEU A 16 -21.76 13.85 -5.54
CA LEU A 16 -21.18 13.65 -4.21
C LEU A 16 -20.82 12.19 -3.94
N ILE A 17 -21.72 11.26 -4.30
CA ILE A 17 -21.48 9.81 -4.14
C ILE A 17 -20.31 9.34 -5.03
N LEU A 18 -20.22 9.85 -6.27
CA LEU A 18 -19.13 9.49 -7.18
C LEU A 18 -17.76 9.97 -6.70
N SER A 19 -17.68 11.13 -6.05
CA SER A 19 -16.41 11.65 -5.51
C SER A 19 -15.84 10.80 -4.38
N ALA A 20 -16.69 10.09 -3.63
CA ALA A 20 -16.27 9.25 -2.50
C ALA A 20 -15.62 7.93 -2.95
N CYS A 21 -15.82 7.51 -4.20
CA CYS A 21 -15.25 6.27 -4.75
C CYS A 21 -13.89 6.48 -5.44
N THR A 22 -13.27 7.65 -5.31
CA THR A 22 -11.95 7.88 -5.90
C THR A 22 -10.90 7.12 -5.08
N PRO A 23 -10.21 6.12 -5.66
CA PRO A 23 -9.15 5.42 -4.94
C PRO A 23 -8.00 6.39 -4.70
N SER A 24 -7.78 6.75 -3.44
CA SER A 24 -6.56 7.45 -3.03
C SER A 24 -5.46 6.41 -2.89
N SER A 25 -4.81 6.09 -4.01
CA SER A 25 -3.58 5.30 -3.95
C SER A 25 -2.49 6.17 -3.31
N PRO A 26 -1.85 5.72 -2.22
CA PRO A 26 -0.68 6.42 -1.71
C PRO A 26 0.37 6.53 -2.82
N PRO A 27 1.16 7.61 -2.84
CA PRO A 27 2.24 7.74 -3.81
C PRO A 27 3.16 6.53 -3.69
N GLU A 28 3.38 5.86 -4.82
CA GLU A 28 4.28 4.73 -4.90
C GLU A 28 5.70 5.19 -4.54
N SER A 29 6.39 4.39 -3.71
CA SER A 29 7.77 4.71 -3.32
C SER A 29 8.66 4.69 -4.56
N ALA A 30 9.58 5.65 -4.68
CA ALA A 30 10.55 5.70 -5.78
C ALA A 30 11.46 4.45 -5.84
N LEU A 31 11.46 3.62 -4.79
CA LEU A 31 12.23 2.38 -4.71
C LEU A 31 11.51 1.17 -5.32
N VAL A 32 10.23 1.28 -5.70
CA VAL A 32 9.53 0.14 -6.32
C VAL A 32 10.18 -0.22 -7.65
N GLY A 33 10.43 -1.52 -7.84
CA GLY A 33 11.14 -2.06 -9.00
C GLY A 33 12.67 -2.04 -8.89
N SER A 34 13.24 -1.38 -7.87
CA SER A 34 14.66 -1.48 -7.57
C SER A 34 15.01 -2.81 -6.90
N VAL A 35 16.27 -3.24 -7.03
CA VAL A 35 16.77 -4.43 -6.33
C VAL A 35 16.85 -4.12 -4.84
N ALA A 36 16.32 -5.01 -4.01
CA ALA A 36 16.43 -4.90 -2.56
C ALA A 36 17.90 -4.98 -2.11
N PRO A 37 18.36 -4.16 -1.15
CA PRO A 37 19.72 -4.23 -0.64
C PRO A 37 20.01 -5.58 0.03
N ASP A 38 21.24 -6.07 -0.14
CA ASP A 38 21.71 -7.25 0.59
C ASP A 38 21.80 -6.95 2.09
N PHE A 39 21.46 -7.94 2.91
CA PHE A 39 21.61 -7.89 4.37
C PHE A 39 21.88 -9.28 4.94
N GLU A 40 22.45 -9.29 6.15
CA GLU A 40 22.63 -10.47 6.99
C GLU A 40 22.18 -10.14 8.41
N LEU A 41 21.37 -11.01 9.01
CA LEU A 41 20.78 -10.82 10.34
C LEU A 41 21.04 -12.05 11.20
N ASP A 42 21.07 -11.85 12.53
CA ASP A 42 21.00 -12.96 13.48
C ASP A 42 19.61 -13.61 13.41
N ASN A 43 19.58 -14.94 13.32
CA ASN A 43 18.34 -15.69 13.35
C ASN A 43 18.01 -16.15 14.78
N ALA A 44 16.76 -16.55 15.02
CA ALA A 44 16.29 -16.96 16.34
C ALA A 44 16.93 -18.27 16.86
N LEU A 45 17.66 -18.99 16.02
CA LEU A 45 18.37 -20.23 16.37
C LEU A 45 19.85 -19.98 16.72
N GLY A 46 20.29 -18.71 16.76
CA GLY A 46 21.68 -18.34 17.05
C GLY A 46 22.63 -18.46 15.86
N GLY A 47 22.09 -18.63 14.65
CA GLY A 47 22.84 -18.57 13.39
C GLY A 47 22.63 -17.24 12.67
N LYS A 48 23.01 -17.23 11.39
CA LYS A 48 22.80 -16.10 10.49
C LYS A 48 21.77 -16.43 9.43
N THR A 49 21.14 -15.41 8.87
CA THR A 49 20.31 -15.51 7.66
C THR A 49 20.55 -14.30 6.78
N SER A 50 20.53 -14.52 5.47
CA SER A 50 20.77 -13.50 4.44
C SER A 50 19.60 -13.41 3.46
N LEU A 51 19.42 -12.25 2.83
CA LEU A 51 18.41 -12.10 1.79
C LEU A 51 18.63 -13.07 0.61
N SER A 52 19.90 -13.35 0.28
CA SER A 52 20.27 -14.22 -0.84
C SER A 52 19.79 -15.66 -0.69
N GLU A 53 19.58 -16.14 0.55
CA GLU A 53 19.01 -17.48 0.81
C GLU A 53 17.60 -17.65 0.23
N TYR A 54 16.88 -16.55 -0.01
CA TYR A 54 15.51 -16.55 -0.53
C TYR A 54 15.40 -16.21 -2.01
N SER A 55 16.51 -16.22 -2.75
CA SER A 55 16.53 -15.93 -4.19
C SER A 55 15.53 -16.79 -4.98
N GLY A 56 14.81 -16.17 -5.92
CA GLY A 56 13.78 -16.82 -6.73
C GLY A 56 12.44 -17.05 -6.02
N THR A 57 12.31 -16.66 -4.75
CA THR A 57 11.06 -16.76 -3.99
C THR A 57 10.51 -15.37 -3.65
N PRO A 58 9.21 -15.10 -3.86
CA PRO A 58 8.60 -13.87 -3.35
C PRO A 58 8.64 -13.85 -1.82
N VAL A 59 9.23 -12.80 -1.24
CA VAL A 59 9.36 -12.63 0.21
C VAL A 59 8.77 -11.30 0.67
N LEU A 60 8.24 -11.29 1.89
CA LEU A 60 7.81 -10.08 2.59
C LEU A 60 8.83 -9.76 3.69
N LEU A 61 9.49 -8.62 3.58
CA LEU A 61 10.34 -8.10 4.65
C LEU A 61 9.47 -7.33 5.65
N PHE A 62 9.35 -7.86 6.86
CA PHE A 62 8.58 -7.24 7.94
C PHE A 62 9.53 -6.69 9.01
N PHE A 63 9.64 -5.36 9.07
CA PHE A 63 10.42 -4.66 10.08
C PHE A 63 9.51 -4.25 11.23
N HIS A 64 9.73 -4.81 12.42
CA HIS A 64 9.09 -4.34 13.65
C HIS A 64 10.12 -3.59 14.50
N MET A 65 9.70 -2.46 15.09
CA MET A 65 10.50 -1.77 16.09
C MET A 65 10.23 -2.44 17.43
N ALA A 66 11.08 -3.39 17.85
CA ALA A 66 11.11 -3.79 19.26
C ALA A 66 11.94 -2.75 20.02
N VAL A 67 11.33 -2.10 21.02
CA VAL A 67 12.09 -1.44 22.08
C VAL A 67 12.87 -2.55 22.78
N GLY A 68 14.20 -2.47 22.72
CA GLY A 68 15.13 -3.51 23.17
C GLY A 68 14.99 -3.91 24.63
#